data_AF-A0A7S1RD30-F1
#
_entry.id   AF-A0A7S1RD30-F1
#
_cell.length_a   1.000
_cell.length_b   1.000
_cell.length_c   1.000
_cell.angle_alpha   90.00
_cell.angle_beta   90.00
_cell.angle_gamma   90.00
#
_symmetry.space_group_name_H-M   'P 1'
#
loop_
_entity.id
_entity.type
_entity.pdbx_description
1 polymer ?
#
loop_
_entity_poly.entity_id
_entity_poly.type
_entity_poly.pdbx_seq_one_letter_code
_entity_poly.pdbx_strand_id
1 'polypeptide(L)'
;AGASNMWLAKNTEIEVTNLGNGKTKFMSSKQGNGADNPRDPKALTVQQKNRAVTLEFEDFDELKVTMGATAGQHARYFMYVFRPSLICAKTVGKADGSEDEVVKVDPSKATTLPPTTSKPPAKDCLMTVPVLNYCVPKAWKFW
;
A
#
# COMPACT_ATOMS: atom_id res chain seq x y z
N ALA A 1 16.63 18.00 -6.06
CA ALA A 1 15.56 17.58 -6.99
C ALA A 1 14.65 16.57 -6.29
N GLY A 2 13.38 16.47 -6.69
CA GLY A 2 12.48 15.38 -6.26
C GLY A 2 12.59 14.17 -7.20
N ALA A 3 11.87 13.08 -6.91
CA ALA A 3 11.79 11.94 -7.83
C ALA A 3 11.15 12.37 -9.16
N SER A 4 11.67 11.87 -10.29
CA SER A 4 11.09 12.10 -11.63
C SER A 4 9.87 11.20 -11.85
N ASN A 5 9.94 9.95 -11.38
CA ASN A 5 8.86 9.00 -11.46
C ASN A 5 8.67 8.22 -10.15
N MET A 6 7.43 7.78 -9.90
CA MET A 6 7.06 6.94 -8.78
C MET A 6 6.21 5.78 -9.25
N TRP A 7 6.34 4.62 -8.60
CA TRP A 7 5.45 3.48 -8.79
C TRP A 7 4.83 3.07 -7.47
N LEU A 8 3.55 2.70 -7.54
CA LEU A 8 2.76 2.15 -6.44
C LEU A 8 1.95 0.97 -6.97
N ALA A 9 1.63 0.00 -6.10
CA ALA A 9 0.61 -0.99 -6.44
C ALA A 9 -0.78 -0.32 -6.51
N LYS A 10 -1.67 -0.81 -7.37
CA LYS A 10 -3.06 -0.31 -7.48
C LYS A 10 -3.81 -0.34 -6.16
N ASN A 11 -3.57 -1.37 -5.34
CA ASN A 11 -4.17 -1.55 -4.02
C ASN A 11 -3.19 -1.13 -2.91
N THR A 12 -2.43 -0.05 -3.12
CA THR A 12 -1.40 0.40 -2.19
C THR A 12 -1.94 0.66 -0.79
N GLU A 13 -1.15 0.26 0.21
CA GLU A 13 -1.31 0.58 1.63
C GLU A 13 -0.37 1.73 2.05
N ILE A 14 0.09 2.52 1.07
CA ILE A 14 0.91 3.70 1.26
C ILE A 14 0.11 4.96 0.93
N GLU A 15 -0.01 5.84 1.91
CA GLU A 15 -0.46 7.22 1.78
C GLU A 15 0.72 8.09 1.33
N VAL A 16 0.53 8.83 0.24
CA VAL A 16 1.52 9.76 -0.30
C VAL A 16 1.04 11.18 -0.10
N THR A 17 1.92 12.03 0.45
CA THR A 17 1.65 13.46 0.67
C THR A 17 2.79 14.29 0.10
N ASN A 18 2.50 15.16 -0.87
CA ASN A 18 3.42 16.19 -1.30
C ASN A 18 3.54 17.28 -0.21
N LEU A 19 4.74 17.47 0.33
CA LEU A 19 5.03 18.46 1.38
C LEU A 19 5.54 19.79 0.81
N GLY A 20 5.56 19.94 -0.53
CA GLY A 20 6.18 21.06 -1.23
C GLY A 20 7.71 20.98 -1.23
N ASN A 21 8.34 21.89 -1.96
CA ASN A 21 9.81 22.05 -2.01
C ASN A 21 10.57 20.74 -2.36
N GLY A 22 9.97 19.91 -3.22
CA GLY A 22 10.57 18.62 -3.63
C GLY A 22 10.56 17.54 -2.55
N LYS A 23 9.81 17.71 -1.45
CA LYS A 23 9.68 16.73 -0.37
C LYS A 23 8.37 15.97 -0.51
N THR A 24 8.46 14.65 -0.37
CA THR A 24 7.29 13.76 -0.36
C THR A 24 7.34 12.91 0.89
N LYS A 25 6.20 12.80 1.59
CA LYS A 25 6.02 11.90 2.72
C LYS A 25 5.28 10.65 2.26
N PHE A 26 5.83 9.50 2.66
CA PHE A 26 5.21 8.20 2.52
C PHE A 26 4.84 7.68 3.90
N MET A 27 3.57 7.33 4.10
CA MET A 27 3.06 6.84 5.38
C MET A 27 2.25 5.58 5.15
N SER A 28 2.34 4.60 6.04
CA SER A 28 1.49 3.42 5.93
C SER A 28 0.06 3.74 6.36
N SER A 29 -0.93 3.24 5.62
CA SER A 29 -2.35 3.35 5.95
C SER A 29 -2.88 2.15 6.76
N LYS A 30 -2.04 1.13 6.99
CA LYS A 30 -2.41 -0.12 7.69
C LYS A 30 -1.37 -0.51 8.73
N GLN A 31 -1.83 -1.07 9.84
CA GLN A 31 -0.94 -1.65 10.84
C GLN A 31 -0.32 -2.97 10.32
N GLY A 32 0.96 -3.19 10.62
CA GLY A 32 1.66 -4.45 10.34
C GLY A 32 1.54 -5.45 11.49
N ASN A 33 1.92 -6.70 11.21
CA ASN A 33 1.88 -7.80 12.18
C ASN A 33 3.21 -8.58 12.27
N GLY A 34 4.24 -8.15 11.55
CA GLY A 34 5.56 -8.78 11.52
C GLY A 34 5.66 -9.96 10.55
N ALA A 35 4.58 -10.71 10.35
CA ALA A 35 4.51 -11.75 9.31
C ALA A 35 4.52 -11.15 7.89
N ASP A 36 4.12 -9.88 7.78
CA ASP A 36 4.18 -9.09 6.54
C ASP A 36 5.60 -8.65 6.15
N ASN A 37 6.62 -8.88 6.99
CA ASN A 37 8.00 -8.52 6.67
C ASN A 37 8.54 -9.35 5.50
N PRO A 38 9.14 -8.72 4.46
CA PRO A 38 9.83 -9.44 3.40
C PRO A 38 10.96 -10.31 3.93
N ARG A 39 11.05 -11.56 3.46
CA ARG A 39 12.18 -12.46 3.73
C ARG A 39 13.24 -12.40 2.63
N ASP A 40 12.82 -12.15 1.39
CA ASP A 40 13.70 -11.97 0.23
C ASP A 40 13.29 -10.70 -0.52
N PRO A 41 14.17 -9.70 -0.68
CA PRO A 41 13.85 -8.47 -1.42
C PRO A 41 13.60 -8.71 -2.92
N LYS A 42 13.91 -9.89 -3.47
CA LYS A 42 13.65 -10.27 -4.87
C LYS A 42 12.35 -11.04 -5.07
N ALA A 43 11.67 -11.44 -3.99
CA ALA A 43 10.45 -12.24 -4.02
C ALA A 43 9.45 -11.73 -2.98
N LEU A 44 8.43 -11.01 -3.42
CA LEU A 44 7.47 -10.35 -2.56
C LEU A 44 6.06 -10.92 -2.74
N THR A 45 5.30 -10.99 -1.65
CA THR A 45 3.86 -11.26 -1.73
C THR A 45 3.12 -10.04 -2.29
N VAL A 46 1.86 -10.24 -2.69
CA VAL A 46 0.94 -9.16 -3.10
C VAL A 46 0.87 -8.05 -2.06
N GLN A 47 0.68 -8.44 -0.80
CA GLN A 47 0.59 -7.51 0.32
C GLN A 47 1.89 -6.73 0.51
N GLN A 48 3.04 -7.40 0.38
CA GLN A 48 4.34 -6.73 0.49
C GLN A 48 4.56 -5.72 -0.63
N LYS A 49 4.08 -5.99 -1.86
CA LYS A 49 4.08 -5.02 -2.95
C LYS A 49 3.11 -3.86 -2.69
N ASN A 50 1.93 -4.11 -2.12
CA ASN A 50 1.03 -3.04 -1.70
C ASN A 50 1.66 -2.10 -0.65
N ARG A 51 2.68 -2.54 0.08
CA ARG A 51 3.40 -1.76 1.09
C ARG A 51 4.73 -1.18 0.59
N ALA A 52 4.98 -1.21 -0.72
CA ALA A 52 6.21 -0.72 -1.31
C ALA A 52 5.97 0.52 -2.17
N VAL A 53 7.02 1.33 -2.29
CA VAL A 53 7.14 2.41 -3.27
C VAL A 53 8.45 2.22 -4.02
N THR A 54 8.45 2.50 -5.32
CA THR A 54 9.68 2.63 -6.11
C THR A 54 9.77 4.05 -6.62
N LEU A 55 10.94 4.66 -6.47
CA LEU A 55 11.24 6.03 -6.89
C LEU A 55 12.36 5.98 -7.92
N GLU A 56 12.22 6.76 -8.97
CA GLU A 56 13.27 7.03 -9.94
C GLU A 56 13.70 8.49 -9.81
N PHE A 57 15.00 8.71 -9.93
CA PHE A 57 15.62 10.02 -9.90
C PHE A 57 16.48 10.14 -11.17
N GLU A 58 16.31 11.24 -11.89
CA GLU A 58 17.17 11.63 -13.01
C GLU A 58 18.09 12.76 -12.54
N ASP A 59 19.30 12.83 -13.10
CA ASP A 59 20.32 13.82 -12.72
C ASP A 59 20.50 13.93 -11.19
N PHE A 60 20.82 12.80 -10.56
CA PHE A 60 20.76 12.60 -9.12
C PHE A 60 22.14 12.56 -8.45
N ASP A 61 22.37 13.44 -7.46
CA ASP A 61 23.57 13.42 -6.62
C ASP A 61 23.29 12.86 -5.21
N GLU A 62 22.21 13.32 -4.56
CA GLU A 62 21.93 13.10 -3.14
C GLU A 62 20.43 12.99 -2.85
N LEU A 63 20.08 12.08 -1.91
CA LEU A 63 18.76 12.04 -1.27
C LEU A 63 18.91 12.09 0.26
N LYS A 64 18.21 13.04 0.88
CA LYS A 64 18.00 13.05 2.33
C LYS A 64 16.72 12.29 2.67
N VAL A 65 16.87 11.15 3.34
CA VAL A 65 15.74 10.32 3.78
C VAL A 65 15.56 10.47 5.28
N THR A 66 14.34 10.83 5.70
CA THR A 66 13.93 10.76 7.11
C THR A 66 13.05 9.54 7.30
N MET A 67 13.48 8.61 8.15
CA MET A 67 12.68 7.45 8.54
C MET A 67 12.02 7.70 9.90
N GLY A 68 10.80 7.22 10.08
CA GLY A 68 10.07 7.41 11.33
C GLY A 68 8.92 6.41 11.49
N ALA A 69 8.43 6.30 12.72
CA ALA A 69 7.26 5.51 13.07
C ALA A 69 6.33 6.37 13.94
N THR A 70 5.03 6.11 13.87
CA THR A 70 4.05 6.65 14.80
C THR A 70 4.10 5.87 16.14
N ALA A 71 3.45 6.39 17.17
CA ALA A 71 3.37 5.73 18.47
C ALA A 71 2.70 4.33 18.35
N GLY A 72 3.24 3.34 19.07
CA GLY A 72 2.74 1.97 19.07
C GLY A 72 3.42 1.11 20.15
N GLN A 73 2.95 -0.13 20.31
CA GLN A 73 3.42 -1.03 21.39
C GLN A 73 4.52 -2.02 20.96
N HIS A 74 4.95 -1.98 19.71
CA HIS A 74 5.90 -2.95 19.16
C HIS A 74 7.14 -2.26 18.60
N ALA A 75 8.28 -2.95 18.67
CA ALA A 75 9.53 -2.46 18.11
C ALA A 75 9.42 -2.31 16.57
N ARG A 76 10.07 -1.27 16.03
CA ARG A 76 10.20 -1.06 14.59
C ARG A 76 11.67 -1.12 14.19
N TYR A 77 11.97 -2.01 13.25
CA TYR A 77 13.26 -2.12 12.61
C TYR A 77 13.22 -1.42 11.26
N PHE A 78 14.21 -0.57 10.99
CA PHE A 78 14.42 0.05 9.68
C PHE A 78 15.58 -0.65 9.00
N MET A 79 15.28 -1.43 7.97
CA MET A 79 16.27 -2.07 7.11
C MET A 79 16.19 -1.44 5.73
N TYR A 80 17.33 -1.27 5.07
CA TYR A 80 17.39 -0.61 3.78
C TYR A 80 18.17 -1.45 2.77
N VAL A 81 17.63 -1.49 1.56
CA VAL A 81 18.31 -1.93 0.35
C VAL A 81 17.82 -1.04 -0.78
N PHE A 82 18.75 -0.42 -1.50
CA PHE A 82 18.41 0.48 -2.61
C PHE A 82 18.18 -0.35 -3.89
N ARG A 83 16.99 -0.95 -3.99
CA ARG A 83 16.56 -1.71 -5.17
C ARG A 83 15.08 -1.41 -5.47
N PRO A 84 14.70 -1.22 -6.74
CA PRO A 84 13.33 -0.89 -7.09
C PRO A 84 12.43 -2.15 -7.02
N SER A 85 11.82 -2.39 -5.86
CA SER A 85 11.13 -3.65 -5.55
C SER A 85 9.86 -3.89 -6.38
N LEU A 86 9.10 -2.84 -6.71
CA LEU A 86 7.83 -3.00 -7.44
C LEU A 86 8.02 -3.47 -8.89
N ILE A 87 9.09 -3.01 -9.53
CA ILE A 87 9.40 -3.31 -10.93
C ILE A 87 10.38 -4.47 -11.10
N CYS A 88 11.13 -4.85 -10.06
CA CYS A 88 12.14 -5.92 -10.16
C CYS A 88 11.87 -7.17 -9.31
N ALA A 89 11.03 -7.12 -8.27
CA ALA A 89 10.75 -8.30 -7.46
C ALA A 89 9.69 -9.19 -8.12
N LYS A 90 9.95 -10.50 -8.13
CA LYS A 90 8.95 -11.50 -8.50
C LYS A 90 7.82 -11.48 -7.48
N THR A 91 6.60 -11.74 -7.94
CA THR A 91 5.49 -11.95 -7.02
C THR A 91 5.40 -13.41 -6.63
N VAL A 92 5.25 -13.68 -5.34
CA VAL A 92 5.06 -15.03 -4.79
C VAL A 92 3.73 -15.18 -4.06
N GLY A 93 3.22 -16.41 -3.98
CA GLY A 93 1.98 -16.73 -3.25
C GLY A 93 0.69 -16.34 -3.98
N LYS A 94 0.75 -16.16 -5.30
CA LYS A 94 -0.41 -15.93 -6.17
C LYS A 94 -0.82 -17.22 -6.89
N ALA A 95 -2.12 -17.35 -7.17
CA ALA A 95 -2.59 -18.26 -8.21
C ALA A 95 -2.15 -17.73 -9.58
N ASP A 96 -1.77 -18.64 -10.48
CA ASP A 96 -1.28 -18.33 -11.82
C ASP A 96 -2.21 -17.34 -12.55
N GLY A 97 -1.64 -16.24 -13.07
CA GLY A 97 -2.36 -15.24 -13.87
C GLY A 97 -2.93 -14.03 -13.11
N SER A 98 -2.80 -13.93 -11.79
CA SER A 98 -3.12 -12.68 -11.09
C SER A 98 -1.94 -11.69 -11.19
N GLU A 99 -2.06 -10.66 -12.02
CA GLU A 99 -1.02 -9.64 -12.13
C GLU A 99 -1.05 -8.69 -10.92
N ASP A 100 0.13 -8.26 -10.46
CA ASP A 100 0.21 -7.09 -9.58
C ASP A 100 0.20 -5.87 -10.47
N GLU A 101 -0.94 -5.19 -10.52
CA GLU A 101 -1.06 -3.97 -11.29
C GLU A 101 -0.29 -2.85 -10.57
N VAL A 102 0.94 -2.60 -11.03
CA VAL A 102 1.77 -1.50 -10.58
C VAL A 102 1.51 -0.30 -11.50
N VAL A 103 1.19 0.84 -10.89
CA VAL A 103 0.85 2.07 -11.60
C VAL A 103 2.00 3.06 -11.46
N LYS A 104 2.41 3.64 -12.58
CA LYS A 104 3.33 4.77 -12.61
C LYS A 104 2.56 6.05 -12.27
N VAL A 105 3.07 6.80 -11.31
CA VAL A 105 2.44 8.00 -10.75
C VAL A 105 3.42 9.17 -10.87
N ASP A 106 2.90 10.33 -11.25
CA ASP A 106 3.63 11.60 -11.26
C ASP A 106 3.80 12.10 -9.80
N PRO A 107 5.03 12.19 -9.28
CA PRO A 107 5.28 12.60 -7.90
C PRO A 107 4.79 14.03 -7.58
N SER A 108 4.74 14.90 -8.59
CA SER A 108 4.28 16.29 -8.42
C SER A 108 2.77 16.38 -8.16
N LYS A 109 2.01 15.42 -8.67
CA LYS A 109 0.54 15.32 -8.54
C LYS A 109 0.09 14.49 -7.34
N ALA A 110 1.03 14.06 -6.49
CA ALA A 110 0.72 13.25 -5.31
C ALA A 110 0.04 14.09 -4.21
N THR A 111 -1.24 14.40 -4.42
CA THR A 111 -2.17 14.85 -3.38
C THR A 111 -2.98 13.63 -2.98
N THR A 112 -2.93 13.29 -1.69
CA THR A 112 -3.68 12.24 -0.98
C THR A 112 -4.47 11.34 -1.94
N LEU A 113 -3.80 10.38 -2.60
CA LEU A 113 -4.54 9.32 -3.26
C LEU A 113 -5.41 8.73 -2.15
N PRO A 114 -6.75 8.77 -2.26
CA PRO A 114 -7.59 8.17 -1.25
C PRO A 114 -7.10 6.73 -1.11
N PRO A 115 -6.98 6.18 0.12
CA PRO A 115 -6.80 4.75 0.26
C PRO A 115 -7.88 4.14 -0.63
N THR A 116 -7.49 3.27 -1.56
CA THR A 116 -8.45 2.51 -2.34
C THR A 116 -9.20 1.69 -1.31
N THR A 117 -10.29 2.24 -0.78
CA THR A 117 -11.27 1.50 -0.04
C THR A 117 -11.80 0.55 -1.09
N SER A 118 -11.24 -0.66 -1.12
CA SER A 118 -12.03 -1.81 -1.51
C SER A 118 -13.28 -1.66 -0.66
N LYS A 119 -14.37 -1.20 -1.28
CA LYS A 119 -15.70 -1.24 -0.69
C LYS A 119 -15.76 -2.64 -0.08
N PRO A 120 -15.95 -2.78 1.25
CA PRO A 120 -16.15 -4.11 1.82
C PRO A 120 -17.20 -4.77 0.93
N PRO A 121 -16.98 -6.01 0.44
CA PRO A 121 -17.91 -6.66 -0.47
C PRO A 121 -19.31 -6.42 0.10
N ALA A 122 -20.17 -5.78 -0.69
CA ALA A 122 -21.47 -5.36 -0.22
C ALA A 122 -22.11 -6.60 0.41
N LYS A 123 -22.31 -6.58 1.73
CA LYS A 123 -22.93 -7.71 2.41
C LYS A 123 -24.28 -7.90 1.73
N ASP A 124 -24.50 -9.06 1.10
CA ASP A 124 -25.72 -9.35 0.35
C ASP A 124 -26.87 -9.61 1.33
N CYS A 125 -27.30 -8.54 2.01
CA CYS A 125 -28.32 -8.56 3.04
C CYS A 125 -29.70 -8.49 2.40
N LEU A 126 -30.66 -9.21 2.97
CA LEU A 126 -32.08 -9.02 2.68
C LEU A 126 -32.56 -7.67 3.26
N MET A 127 -32.07 -7.31 4.46
CA MET A 127 -32.36 -6.05 5.15
C MET A 127 -31.23 -5.73 6.15
N THR A 128 -30.94 -4.43 6.33
CA THR A 128 -30.03 -3.94 7.37
C THR A 128 -30.83 -3.26 8.48
N VAL A 129 -30.55 -3.60 9.74
CA VAL A 129 -31.13 -2.91 10.90
C VAL A 129 -30.12 -1.87 11.40
N PRO A 130 -30.31 -0.57 11.10
CA PRO A 130 -29.28 0.46 11.33
C PRO A 130 -28.97 0.68 12.82
N VAL A 131 -29.94 0.48 13.71
CA VAL A 131 -29.76 0.65 15.16
C VAL A 131 -28.84 -0.42 15.76
N LEU A 132 -28.79 -1.62 15.17
CA LEU A 132 -28.06 -2.77 15.69
C LEU A 132 -26.83 -3.16 14.83
N ASN A 133 -26.58 -2.43 13.73
CA ASN A 133 -25.56 -2.76 12.74
C ASN A 133 -25.60 -4.25 12.30
N TYR A 134 -26.82 -4.80 12.19
CA TYR A 134 -27.07 -6.22 11.93
C TYR A 134 -27.54 -6.45 10.49
N CYS A 135 -27.01 -7.48 9.83
CA CYS A 135 -27.32 -7.87 8.44
C CYS A 135 -28.13 -9.17 8.44
N VAL A 136 -29.36 -9.13 7.93
CA VAL A 136 -30.20 -10.32 7.78
C VAL A 136 -29.80 -11.05 6.49
N PRO A 137 -29.27 -12.29 6.54
CA PRO A 137 -28.88 -13.03 5.34
C PRO A 137 -30.11 -13.47 4.53
N LYS A 138 -30.04 -13.41 3.19
CA LYS A 138 -31.12 -13.84 2.26
C LYS A 138 -31.54 -15.31 2.38
N ALA A 139 -30.76 -16.14 3.09
CA ALA A 139 -31.04 -17.56 3.29
C ALA A 139 -32.21 -17.83 4.26
N TRP A 140 -32.64 -16.84 5.05
CA TRP A 140 -33.88 -16.93 5.82
C TRP A 140 -35.07 -16.44 5.00
N LYS A 141 -35.52 -17.28 4.06
CA LYS A 141 -36.90 -17.20 3.57
C LYS A 141 -37.79 -17.72 4.70
N PHE A 142 -38.55 -16.81 5.32
CA PHE A 142 -39.61 -17.16 6.27
C PHE A 142 -40.64 -18.04 5.56
N TRP A 143 -40.75 -19.29 6.00
CA TRP A 143 -42.01 -20.04 5.97
C TRP A 143 -42.76 -19.70 7.25
#